data_AF-A0A3C0EW40-F1
#
_entry.id   AF-A0A3C0EW40-F1
#
_cell.length_a   1.000
_cell.length_b   1.000
_cell.length_c   1.000
_cell.angle_alpha   90.00
_cell.angle_beta   90.00
_cell.angle_gamma   90.00
#
_symmetry.space_group_name_H-M   'P 1'
#
loop_
_entity.id
_entity.type
_entity.pdbx_description
1 polymer ?
#
loop_
_entity_poly.entity_id
_entity_poly.type
_entity_poly.pdbx_seq_one_letter_code
_entity_poly.pdbx_strand_id
1 'polypeptide(L)'
;MSEKDVDKIEPVDFDLNEGLLFPNKSVVVNTNQPPVWIWIGLALLIVVALVVVFVLPAVVTEYELPLERRIDPTSAQTTVAPVNPVITVSPFEEAQRSLERKEAQDVLAVLLEKQGELDTLEVERWGQAEYEAALEEASFGDEYYRTQDFVLATESYTRGRDGLIELLNSVPTVMAQTMVDAQKALDEADSLTAQGKYSLALLFDSENEQAQIGLGRARVLDQVTALFNDAEVLYEDGEMQAARNIYQQILSLDSYHEKANERANEVAAQITENEFAAIMSQGYAFLESGNPERAITTFQQAANLGVRREQALAAIIQTETEVANAQINDIRLLISAAESQEKWQTAVDEYDKVLAIDSNLLFAIDGRDYADKRAQLDRLLVDANGNPERFAEDEVFQQTLNVYYTGRAVEGPG
;
A
#
# COMPACT_ATOMS: atom_id res chain seq x y z
N MET A 1 -69.12 -38.94 -25.97
CA MET A 1 -69.56 -39.75 -24.82
C MET A 1 -68.57 -39.42 -23.70
N SER A 2 -68.87 -38.94 -22.51
CA SER A 2 -70.10 -38.71 -21.71
C SER A 2 -69.69 -37.63 -20.67
N GLU A 3 -70.51 -36.66 -20.26
CA GLU A 3 -71.27 -36.65 -18.98
C GLU A 3 -70.57 -37.36 -17.80
N LYS A 4 -70.53 -36.89 -16.54
CA LYS A 4 -70.95 -35.69 -15.80
C LYS A 4 -70.45 -35.94 -14.34
N ASP A 5 -70.71 -34.98 -13.43
CA ASP A 5 -70.68 -35.08 -11.95
C ASP A 5 -69.28 -34.97 -11.29
N VAL A 6 -68.89 -33.83 -10.69
CA VAL A 6 -69.38 -33.14 -9.47
C VAL A 6 -69.28 -34.03 -8.22
N ASP A 7 -68.25 -33.80 -7.39
CA ASP A 7 -68.49 -33.59 -5.96
C ASP A 7 -67.35 -32.85 -5.23
N LYS A 8 -67.79 -31.90 -4.38
CA LYS A 8 -67.24 -31.37 -3.12
C LYS A 8 -65.84 -30.73 -3.00
N ILE A 9 -65.89 -29.51 -2.45
CA ILE A 9 -64.83 -28.55 -2.13
C ILE A 9 -64.48 -28.68 -0.63
N GLU A 10 -63.20 -28.79 -0.29
CA GLU A 10 -62.62 -28.42 1.01
C GLU A 10 -61.79 -27.15 0.84
N PRO A 11 -61.81 -26.17 1.77
CA PRO A 11 -61.10 -24.91 1.60
C PRO A 11 -59.62 -25.08 1.97
N VAL A 12 -58.75 -24.99 0.96
CA VAL A 12 -57.33 -24.72 1.15
C VAL A 12 -57.15 -23.21 1.15
N ASP A 13 -56.60 -22.72 2.26
CA ASP A 13 -56.19 -21.33 2.47
C ASP A 13 -55.03 -21.02 1.51
N PHE A 14 -55.33 -20.24 0.46
CA PHE A 14 -54.34 -19.74 -0.49
C PHE A 14 -54.17 -18.25 -0.24
N ASP A 15 -53.04 -17.93 0.41
CA ASP A 15 -52.52 -16.58 0.55
C ASP A 15 -52.13 -16.06 -0.84
N LEU A 16 -52.94 -15.14 -1.37
CA LEU A 16 -52.78 -14.52 -2.68
C LEU A 16 -51.74 -13.41 -2.58
N ASN A 17 -50.53 -13.68 -3.07
CA ASN A 17 -49.58 -12.62 -3.38
C ASN A 17 -48.97 -12.84 -4.77
N GLU A 18 -49.75 -12.52 -5.81
CA GLU A 18 -49.23 -12.10 -7.11
C GLU A 18 -49.95 -10.83 -7.55
N GLY A 19 -49.18 -9.74 -7.69
CA GLY A 19 -49.71 -8.50 -8.25
C GLY A 19 -48.84 -7.27 -8.03
N LEU A 20 -47.94 -7.04 -9.00
CA LEU A 20 -47.41 -5.74 -9.44
C LEU A 20 -46.15 -5.18 -8.76
N LEU A 21 -45.06 -5.35 -9.50
CA LEU A 21 -43.76 -4.71 -9.39
C LEU A 21 -43.85 -3.18 -9.52
N PHE A 22 -43.74 -2.47 -8.39
CA PHE A 22 -43.14 -1.14 -8.28
C PHE A 22 -42.46 -1.06 -6.90
N PRO A 23 -41.16 -0.74 -6.77
CA PRO A 23 -40.55 -0.58 -5.45
C PRO A 23 -41.07 0.72 -4.82
N ASN A 24 -42.08 0.57 -3.96
CA ASN A 24 -42.59 1.63 -3.13
C ASN A 24 -41.58 1.92 -2.02
N LYS A 25 -41.19 3.19 -1.92
CA LYS A 25 -40.32 3.76 -0.89
C LYS A 25 -41.05 3.62 0.45
N SER A 26 -40.60 2.74 1.33
CA SER A 26 -41.12 2.67 2.70
C SER A 26 -40.81 3.99 3.42
N VAL A 27 -41.86 4.77 3.68
CA VAL A 27 -41.82 5.91 4.58
C VAL A 27 -41.54 5.38 5.97
N VAL A 28 -40.30 5.55 6.42
CA VAL A 28 -39.94 5.42 7.83
C VAL A 28 -40.60 6.58 8.56
N VAL A 29 -41.61 6.28 9.38
CA VAL A 29 -42.10 7.22 10.40
C VAL A 29 -41.01 7.31 11.47
N ASN A 30 -40.07 8.24 11.30
CA ASN A 30 -39.16 8.63 12.36
C ASN A 30 -39.99 9.30 13.47
N THR A 31 -40.22 8.58 14.55
CA THR A 31 -40.58 9.21 15.83
C THR A 31 -39.35 9.95 16.33
N ASN A 32 -39.25 11.23 15.98
CA ASN A 32 -38.24 12.16 16.51
C ASN A 32 -38.50 12.35 18.01
N GLN A 33 -38.03 11.43 18.84
CA GLN A 33 -37.74 11.74 20.23
C GLN A 33 -36.33 12.34 20.27
N PRO A 34 -36.14 13.56 20.84
CA PRO A 34 -34.83 14.15 20.93
C PRO A 34 -33.89 13.24 21.73
N PRO A 35 -32.63 13.03 21.29
CA PRO A 35 -31.67 12.18 21.99
C PRO A 35 -31.54 12.60 23.46
N VAL A 36 -31.42 11.62 24.36
CA VAL A 36 -31.37 11.80 25.83
C VAL A 36 -30.30 12.82 26.26
N TRP A 37 -29.24 13.00 25.47
CA TRP A 37 -28.21 14.02 25.65
C TRP A 37 -28.73 15.46 25.61
N ILE A 38 -29.78 15.75 24.84
CA ILE A 38 -30.43 17.08 24.83
C ILE A 38 -31.11 17.37 26.16
N TRP A 39 -31.71 16.35 26.80
CA TRP A 39 -32.29 16.49 28.13
C TRP A 39 -31.23 16.66 29.22
N ILE A 40 -30.07 16.02 29.06
CA ILE A 40 -28.91 16.23 29.94
C ILE A 40 -28.36 17.66 29.78
N GLY A 41 -28.23 18.14 28.54
CA GLY A 41 -27.82 19.52 28.25
C GLY A 41 -28.82 20.56 28.78
N LEU A 42 -30.12 20.30 28.62
CA LEU A 42 -31.19 21.17 29.14
C LEU A 42 -31.20 21.20 30.67
N ALA A 43 -31.02 20.04 31.31
CA ALA A 43 -30.93 19.94 32.77
C ALA A 43 -29.69 20.70 33.30
N LEU A 44 -28.54 20.58 32.64
CA LEU A 44 -27.33 21.32 32.99
C LEU A 44 -27.55 22.84 32.85
N LEU A 45 -28.19 23.28 31.77
CA LEU A 45 -28.47 24.70 31.53
C LEU A 45 -29.45 25.28 32.57
N ILE A 46 -30.48 24.51 32.95
CA ILE A 46 -31.42 24.91 34.02
C ILE A 46 -30.69 25.00 35.38
N VAL A 47 -29.78 24.08 35.68
CA VAL A 47 -28.98 24.13 36.91
C VAL A 47 -28.07 25.36 36.92
N VAL A 48 -27.40 25.67 35.81
CA VAL A 48 -26.59 26.89 35.68
C VAL A 48 -27.45 28.16 35.83
N ALA A 49 -28.63 28.20 35.20
CA ALA A 49 -29.55 29.33 35.33
C ALA A 49 -30.04 29.52 36.77
N LEU A 50 -30.34 28.44 37.50
CA LEU A 50 -30.69 28.50 38.91
C LEU A 50 -29.52 28.98 39.78
N VAL A 51 -28.28 28.55 39.48
CA VAL A 51 -27.09 29.06 40.19
C VAL A 51 -26.92 30.56 39.96
N VAL A 52 -27.11 31.07 38.75
CA VAL A 52 -27.02 32.52 38.48
C VAL A 52 -28.15 33.29 39.20
N VAL A 53 -29.39 32.80 39.20
CA VAL A 53 -30.51 33.51 39.85
C VAL A 53 -30.43 33.49 41.37
N PHE A 54 -29.94 32.40 41.97
CA PHE A 54 -29.95 32.23 43.44
C PHE A 54 -28.61 32.52 44.12
N VAL A 55 -27.47 32.35 43.44
CA VAL A 55 -26.13 32.55 44.05
C VAL A 55 -25.57 33.94 43.76
N LEU A 56 -25.85 34.52 42.59
CA LEU A 56 -25.36 35.86 42.25
C LEU A 56 -25.91 37.00 43.16
N PRO A 57 -27.17 36.98 43.65
CA PRO A 57 -27.66 38.02 44.56
C PRO A 57 -26.95 38.02 45.93
N ALA A 58 -26.32 36.90 46.31
CA ALA A 58 -25.61 36.78 47.58
C ALA A 58 -24.13 37.20 47.50
N VAL A 59 -23.59 37.38 46.28
CA VAL A 59 -22.17 37.73 46.04
C VAL A 59 -21.99 39.19 45.58
N VAL A 60 -23.06 39.89 45.24
CA VAL A 60 -23.03 41.35 45.04
C VAL A 60 -23.26 42.03 46.39
N THR A 61 -22.17 42.25 47.12
CA THR A 61 -22.15 43.19 48.25
C THR A 61 -22.44 44.59 47.72
N GLU A 62 -23.45 45.22 48.31
CA GLU A 62 -23.83 46.63 48.11
C GLU A 62 -22.58 47.51 48.20
N TYR A 63 -22.28 48.21 47.10
CA TYR A 63 -21.33 49.31 47.14
C TYR A 63 -22.03 50.46 47.86
N GLU A 64 -21.84 50.56 49.18
CA GLU A 64 -22.25 51.73 49.95
C GLU A 64 -21.47 52.95 49.40
N LEU A 65 -22.20 53.83 48.71
CA LEU A 65 -21.75 55.18 48.42
C LEU A 65 -21.34 55.84 49.75
N PRO A 66 -20.15 56.44 49.87
CA PRO A 66 -19.84 57.28 51.00
C PRO A 66 -20.85 58.42 51.03
N LEU A 67 -21.67 58.45 52.08
CA LEU A 67 -22.54 59.57 52.40
C LEU A 67 -21.66 60.82 52.53
N GLU A 68 -21.62 61.62 51.47
CA GLU A 68 -21.18 63.00 51.56
C GLU A 68 -21.98 63.71 52.64
N ARG A 69 -21.22 64.35 53.52
CA ARG A 69 -21.71 65.20 54.59
C ARG A 69 -22.65 66.26 54.00
N ARG A 70 -23.95 66.13 54.28
CA ARG A 70 -24.91 67.22 54.14
C ARG A 70 -24.42 68.42 54.96
N ILE A 71 -23.98 69.46 54.27
CA ILE A 71 -23.82 70.80 54.84
C ILE A 71 -25.12 71.52 54.54
N ASP A 72 -25.89 71.84 55.59
CA ASP A 72 -27.08 72.67 55.44
C ASP A 72 -26.69 74.11 55.02
N PRO A 73 -27.57 74.80 54.27
CA PRO A 73 -27.24 76.00 53.52
C PRO A 73 -27.38 77.25 54.40
N THR A 74 -26.35 78.09 54.51
CA THR A 74 -26.56 79.50 54.87
C THR A 74 -25.45 80.39 54.32
N SER A 75 -25.90 81.53 53.80
CA SER A 75 -25.17 82.74 53.41
C SER A 75 -24.68 82.82 51.97
N ALA A 76 -25.53 83.47 51.19
CA ALA A 76 -25.20 84.19 49.98
C ALA A 76 -23.97 85.09 50.18
N GLN A 77 -23.04 85.03 49.22
CA GLN A 77 -22.27 86.18 48.81
C GLN A 77 -22.16 86.18 47.29
N THR A 78 -22.80 87.18 46.71
CA THR A 78 -22.70 87.59 45.33
C THR A 78 -21.27 88.04 45.07
N THR A 79 -20.50 87.24 44.35
CA THR A 79 -19.31 87.72 43.64
C THR A 79 -19.48 87.41 42.17
N VAL A 80 -19.65 88.50 41.42
CA VAL A 80 -19.57 88.59 39.98
C VAL A 80 -18.31 87.89 39.44
N ALA A 81 -18.54 87.13 38.37
CA ALA A 81 -17.68 86.32 37.51
C ALA A 81 -16.18 86.68 37.43
N PRO A 82 -15.38 85.69 36.98
CA PRO A 82 -14.93 85.79 35.60
C PRO A 82 -15.64 84.72 34.78
N VAL A 83 -16.25 85.17 33.69
CA VAL A 83 -16.63 84.32 32.57
C VAL A 83 -15.31 83.76 32.08
N ASN A 84 -14.97 82.54 32.50
CA ASN A 84 -14.01 81.76 31.72
C ASN A 84 -14.58 81.73 30.31
N PRO A 85 -13.80 82.12 29.29
CA PRO A 85 -14.27 81.96 27.92
C PRO A 85 -14.60 80.47 27.80
N VAL A 86 -15.88 80.16 27.56
CA VAL A 86 -16.21 78.93 26.88
C VAL A 86 -15.36 79.04 25.62
N ILE A 87 -14.29 78.26 25.53
CA ILE A 87 -13.62 78.03 24.27
C ILE A 87 -14.68 77.31 23.46
N THR A 88 -15.54 78.10 22.81
CA THR A 88 -16.39 77.63 21.74
C THR A 88 -15.40 77.28 20.66
N VAL A 89 -14.98 76.02 20.66
CA VAL A 89 -14.25 75.42 19.55
C VAL A 89 -14.88 75.95 18.27
N SER A 90 -14.06 76.50 17.39
CA SER A 90 -14.55 77.03 16.13
C SER A 90 -15.24 75.91 15.33
N PRO A 91 -16.36 76.16 14.63
CA PRO A 91 -16.96 75.17 13.73
C PRO A 91 -15.96 74.54 12.74
N PHE A 92 -14.88 75.27 12.39
CA PHE A 92 -13.78 74.77 11.57
C PHE A 92 -12.91 73.71 12.29
N GLU A 93 -12.54 73.95 13.55
CA GLU A 93 -11.73 73.00 14.35
C GLU A 93 -12.52 71.73 14.71
N GLU A 94 -13.83 71.85 14.92
CA GLU A 94 -14.71 70.67 15.11
C GLU A 94 -14.83 69.86 13.81
N ALA A 95 -14.96 70.51 12.65
CA ALA A 95 -14.98 69.82 11.36
C ALA A 95 -13.65 69.09 11.09
N GLN A 96 -12.51 69.71 11.45
CA GLN A 96 -11.19 69.08 11.34
C GLN A 96 -11.07 67.86 12.27
N ARG A 97 -11.44 67.99 13.56
CA ARG A 97 -11.44 66.83 14.48
C ARG A 97 -12.39 65.72 14.04
N SER A 98 -13.52 66.06 13.42
CA SER A 98 -14.42 65.06 12.84
C SER A 98 -13.79 64.32 11.67
N LEU A 99 -12.95 64.99 10.87
CA LEU A 99 -12.22 64.36 9.78
C LEU A 99 -11.13 63.43 10.33
N GLU A 100 -10.33 63.90 11.29
CA GLU A 100 -9.29 63.09 11.96
C GLU A 100 -9.88 61.87 12.67
N ARG A 101 -11.05 62.04 13.33
CA ARG A 101 -11.78 60.92 13.93
C ARG A 101 -12.18 59.88 12.88
N LYS A 102 -12.69 60.34 11.74
CA LYS A 102 -13.09 59.45 10.66
C LYS A 102 -11.88 58.70 10.11
N GLU A 103 -10.76 59.37 9.92
CA GLU A 103 -9.51 58.74 9.48
C GLU A 103 -9.05 57.64 10.45
N ALA A 104 -9.05 57.91 11.75
CA ALA A 104 -8.75 56.91 12.77
C ALA A 104 -9.70 55.70 12.70
N GLN A 105 -11.01 55.95 12.51
CA GLN A 105 -12.03 54.90 12.36
C GLN A 105 -11.85 54.07 11.08
N ASP A 106 -11.49 54.73 9.97
CA ASP A 106 -11.26 54.06 8.68
C ASP A 106 -10.04 53.12 8.79
N VAL A 107 -8.96 53.53 9.46
CA VAL A 107 -7.79 52.67 9.72
C VAL A 107 -8.14 51.53 10.67
N LEU A 108 -8.88 51.81 11.75
CA LEU A 108 -9.33 50.78 12.69
C LEU A 108 -10.21 49.72 12.01
N ALA A 109 -11.09 50.13 11.10
CA ALA A 109 -11.93 49.19 10.34
C ALA A 109 -11.08 48.20 9.53
N VAL A 110 -10.02 48.68 8.87
CA VAL A 110 -9.09 47.82 8.13
C VAL A 110 -8.28 46.94 9.09
N LEU A 111 -7.85 47.46 10.24
CA LEU A 111 -7.16 46.66 11.26
C LEU A 111 -8.02 45.47 11.71
N LEU A 112 -9.28 45.71 12.05
CA LEU A 112 -10.23 44.67 12.49
C LEU A 112 -10.53 43.66 11.37
N GLU A 113 -10.57 44.10 10.11
CA GLU A 113 -10.66 43.19 8.96
C GLU A 113 -9.46 42.24 8.91
N LYS A 114 -8.23 42.77 9.03
CA LYS A 114 -7.00 41.95 9.03
C LYS A 114 -6.87 41.07 10.26
N GLN A 115 -7.35 41.53 11.40
CA GLN A 115 -7.47 40.71 12.60
C GLN A 115 -8.38 39.50 12.32
N GLY A 116 -9.57 39.74 11.76
CA GLY A 116 -10.49 38.67 11.39
C GLY A 116 -9.91 37.68 10.38
N GLU A 117 -9.15 38.15 9.37
CA GLU A 117 -8.43 37.27 8.43
C GLU A 117 -7.43 36.36 9.17
N LEU A 118 -6.61 36.91 10.07
CA LEU A 118 -5.65 36.14 10.87
C LEU A 118 -6.32 35.16 11.85
N ASP A 119 -7.45 35.53 12.43
CA ASP A 119 -8.23 34.66 13.31
C ASP A 119 -8.74 33.43 12.54
N THR A 120 -9.18 33.59 11.28
CA THR A 120 -9.57 32.44 10.44
C THR A 120 -8.41 31.50 10.12
N LEU A 121 -7.17 32.02 10.17
CA LEU A 121 -5.95 31.25 10.00
C LEU A 121 -5.37 30.76 11.34
N GLU A 122 -6.13 30.86 12.44
CA GLU A 122 -5.70 30.44 13.79
C GLU A 122 -4.29 30.95 14.16
N VAL A 123 -4.06 32.25 13.96
CA VAL A 123 -2.75 32.91 14.16
C VAL A 123 -2.06 32.61 15.49
N GLU A 124 -2.82 32.36 16.55
CA GLU A 124 -2.31 31.92 17.85
C GLU A 124 -1.44 30.66 17.77
N ARG A 125 -1.64 29.79 16.78
CA ARG A 125 -0.89 28.54 16.61
C ARG A 125 0.47 28.71 15.95
N TRP A 126 0.71 29.82 15.24
CA TRP A 126 1.87 29.95 14.35
C TRP A 126 2.55 31.32 14.32
N GLY A 127 1.88 32.37 14.78
CA GLY A 127 2.36 33.76 14.76
C GLY A 127 1.91 34.57 15.98
N GLN A 128 1.74 33.90 17.13
CA GLN A 128 1.17 34.51 18.34
C GLN A 128 1.92 35.75 18.79
N ALA A 129 3.26 35.71 18.82
CA ALA A 129 4.07 36.81 19.33
C ALA A 129 3.92 38.08 18.48
N GLU A 130 3.97 37.93 17.15
CA GLU A 130 3.79 39.03 16.19
C GLU A 130 2.36 39.56 16.20
N TYR A 131 1.36 38.67 16.35
CA TYR A 131 -0.04 39.05 16.47
C TYR A 131 -0.30 39.88 17.74
N GLU A 132 0.16 39.41 18.90
CA GLU A 132 0.03 40.12 20.17
C GLU A 132 0.71 41.50 20.13
N ALA A 133 1.90 41.59 19.53
CA ALA A 133 2.62 42.86 19.36
C ALA A 133 1.83 43.86 18.50
N ALA A 134 1.19 43.40 17.42
CA ALA A 134 0.35 44.25 16.57
C ALA A 134 -0.93 44.73 17.30
N LEU A 135 -1.54 43.88 18.12
CA LEU A 135 -2.70 44.23 18.94
C LEU A 135 -2.33 45.18 20.09
N GLU A 136 -1.12 45.08 20.64
CA GLU A 136 -0.61 46.04 21.62
C GLU A 136 -0.52 47.45 21.02
N GLU A 137 -0.03 47.60 19.80
CA GLU A 137 -0.01 48.90 19.08
C GLU A 137 -1.42 49.46 18.86
N ALA A 138 -2.39 48.59 18.56
CA ALA A 138 -3.79 48.99 18.46
C ALA A 138 -4.35 49.50 19.80
N SER A 139 -3.95 48.87 20.92
CA SER A 139 -4.40 49.26 22.26
C SER A 139 -3.93 50.67 22.66
N PHE A 140 -2.73 51.11 22.25
CA PHE A 140 -2.31 52.51 22.41
C PHE A 140 -3.19 53.45 21.59
N GLY A 141 -3.64 53.02 20.42
CA GLY A 141 -4.61 53.76 19.60
C GLY A 141 -5.94 54.00 20.33
N ASP A 142 -6.46 53.00 21.05
CA ASP A 142 -7.66 53.12 21.87
C ASP A 142 -7.49 54.17 22.99
N GLU A 143 -6.32 54.22 23.62
CA GLU A 143 -6.00 55.22 24.64
C GLU A 143 -6.02 56.64 24.06
N TYR A 144 -5.33 56.88 22.95
CA TYR A 144 -5.33 58.17 22.26
C TYR A 144 -6.73 58.57 21.76
N TYR A 145 -7.50 57.61 21.25
CA TYR A 145 -8.85 57.85 20.78
C TYR A 145 -9.77 58.32 21.93
N ARG A 146 -9.65 57.71 23.12
CA ARG A 146 -10.40 58.11 24.32
C ARG A 146 -10.05 59.52 24.79
N THR A 147 -8.80 59.94 24.62
CA THR A 147 -8.36 61.32 24.93
C THR A 147 -8.62 62.30 23.80
N GLN A 148 -9.28 61.88 22.71
CA GLN A 148 -9.57 62.67 21.50
C GLN A 148 -8.32 63.13 20.73
N ASP A 149 -7.19 62.45 20.92
CA ASP A 149 -5.98 62.66 20.12
C ASP A 149 -6.05 61.77 18.87
N PHE A 150 -6.86 62.19 17.90
CA PHE A 150 -7.17 61.36 16.74
C PHE A 150 -5.99 61.16 15.79
N VAL A 151 -5.00 62.05 15.80
CA VAL A 151 -3.77 61.91 15.01
C VAL A 151 -2.92 60.77 15.58
N LEU A 152 -2.61 60.79 16.88
CA LEU A 152 -1.84 59.71 17.52
C LEU A 152 -2.60 58.37 17.52
N ALA A 153 -3.94 58.41 17.60
CA ALA A 153 -4.77 57.23 17.43
C ALA A 153 -4.61 56.63 16.03
N THR A 154 -4.68 57.48 14.99
CA THR A 154 -4.49 57.06 13.59
C THR A 154 -3.11 56.43 13.36
N GLU A 155 -2.05 57.04 13.90
CA GLU A 155 -0.69 56.51 13.80
C GLU A 155 -0.53 55.16 14.50
N SER A 156 -1.12 54.98 15.68
CA SER A 156 -1.04 53.73 16.45
C SER A 156 -1.85 52.61 15.81
N TYR A 157 -3.09 52.89 15.36
CA TYR A 157 -3.85 51.92 14.56
C TYR A 157 -3.15 51.59 13.23
N THR A 158 -2.45 52.54 12.62
CA THR A 158 -1.68 52.29 11.39
C THR A 158 -0.55 51.29 11.66
N ARG A 159 0.21 51.45 12.75
CA ARG A 159 1.27 50.51 13.14
C ARG A 159 0.72 49.11 13.44
N GLY A 160 -0.38 49.02 14.19
CA GLY A 160 -1.04 47.74 14.45
C GLY A 160 -1.53 47.07 13.17
N ARG A 161 -2.23 47.80 12.29
CA ARG A 161 -2.68 47.31 10.98
C ARG A 161 -1.51 46.81 10.14
N ASP A 162 -0.43 47.58 10.04
CA ASP A 162 0.72 47.23 9.21
C ASP A 162 1.44 45.99 9.75
N GLY A 163 1.49 45.81 11.08
CA GLY A 163 1.96 44.57 11.71
C GLY A 163 1.09 43.34 11.35
N LEU A 164 -0.23 43.48 11.37
CA LEU A 164 -1.13 42.40 10.93
C LEU A 164 -0.98 42.08 9.43
N ILE A 165 -0.78 43.10 8.59
CA ILE A 165 -0.52 42.92 7.15
C ILE A 165 0.81 42.21 6.93
N GLU A 166 1.87 42.57 7.66
CA GLU A 166 3.17 41.91 7.58
C GLU A 166 3.04 40.42 7.98
N LEU A 167 2.28 40.14 9.04
CA LEU A 167 2.03 38.77 9.49
C LEU A 167 1.25 37.96 8.44
N LEU A 168 0.21 38.53 7.82
CA LEU A 168 -0.50 37.90 6.70
C LEU A 168 0.43 37.62 5.52
N ASN A 169 1.32 38.56 5.18
CA ASN A 169 2.29 38.38 4.11
C ASN A 169 3.34 37.31 4.43
N SER A 170 3.51 36.93 5.69
CA SER A 170 4.43 35.87 6.12
C SER A 170 3.88 34.45 5.94
N VAL A 171 2.55 34.30 5.74
CA VAL A 171 1.87 32.99 5.63
C VAL A 171 2.55 32.03 4.65
N PRO A 172 2.96 32.42 3.43
CA PRO A 172 3.65 31.50 2.51
C PRO A 172 4.97 30.95 3.08
N THR A 173 5.71 31.77 3.83
CA THR A 173 6.98 31.35 4.47
C THR A 173 6.70 30.40 5.64
N VAL A 174 5.70 30.71 6.47
CA VAL A 174 5.28 29.86 7.58
C VAL A 174 4.76 28.52 7.08
N MET A 175 3.99 28.51 5.98
CA MET A 175 3.51 27.31 5.31
C MET A 175 4.67 26.43 4.83
N ALA A 176 5.65 27.01 4.15
CA ALA A 176 6.82 26.27 3.68
C ALA A 176 7.60 25.62 4.84
N GLN A 177 7.83 26.36 5.93
CA GLN A 177 8.50 25.83 7.11
C GLN A 177 7.64 24.75 7.80
N THR A 178 6.33 24.95 7.89
CA THR A 178 5.40 23.98 8.47
C THR A 178 5.43 22.65 7.73
N MET A 179 5.51 22.67 6.40
CA MET A 179 5.65 21.45 5.59
C MET A 179 6.98 20.72 5.82
N VAL A 180 8.09 21.46 5.97
CA VAL A 180 9.39 20.88 6.31
C VAL A 180 9.36 20.23 7.70
N ASP A 181 8.81 20.92 8.69
CA ASP A 181 8.66 20.38 10.05
C ASP A 181 7.75 19.15 10.07
N ALA A 182 6.66 19.16 9.30
CA ALA A 182 5.74 18.04 9.19
C ALA A 182 6.41 16.79 8.62
N GLN A 183 7.18 16.95 7.54
CA GLN A 183 7.92 15.86 6.93
C GLN A 183 8.99 15.31 7.88
N LYS A 184 9.72 16.21 8.57
CA LYS A 184 10.70 15.80 9.58
C LYS A 184 10.06 14.98 10.69
N ALA A 185 8.89 15.39 11.19
CA ALA A 185 8.16 14.65 12.21
C ALA A 185 7.71 13.27 11.71
N LEU A 186 7.28 13.13 10.45
CA LEU A 186 7.02 11.82 9.84
C LEU A 186 8.28 10.93 9.84
N ASP A 187 9.41 11.49 9.41
CA ASP A 187 10.68 10.76 9.31
C ASP A 187 11.21 10.30 10.69
N GLU A 188 10.94 11.10 11.73
CA GLU A 188 11.26 10.82 13.14
C GLU A 188 10.22 9.93 13.84
N ALA A 189 9.18 9.47 13.12
CA ALA A 189 8.06 8.69 13.65
C ALA A 189 7.26 9.41 14.77
N ASP A 190 7.24 10.74 14.78
CA ASP A 190 6.40 11.56 15.66
C ASP A 190 5.05 11.85 15.01
N SER A 191 4.10 10.92 15.21
CA SER A 191 2.76 11.01 14.63
C SER A 191 2.02 12.27 15.05
N LEU A 192 2.10 12.65 16.34
CA LEU A 192 1.31 13.76 16.87
C LEU A 192 1.80 15.10 16.29
N THR A 193 3.11 15.33 16.26
CA THR A 193 3.69 16.54 15.68
C THR A 193 3.42 16.60 14.18
N ALA A 194 3.59 15.49 13.45
CA ALA A 194 3.32 15.43 12.01
C ALA A 194 1.85 15.77 11.69
N GLN A 195 0.90 15.15 12.42
CA GLN A 195 -0.53 15.44 12.26
C GLN A 195 -0.84 16.92 12.53
N GLY A 196 -0.29 17.49 13.60
CA GLY A 196 -0.49 18.89 13.95
C GLY A 196 0.02 19.85 12.87
N LYS A 197 1.21 19.59 12.32
CA LYS A 197 1.84 20.42 11.29
C LYS A 197 1.15 20.29 9.93
N TYR A 198 0.81 19.08 9.47
CA TYR A 198 0.01 18.95 8.24
C TYR A 198 -1.39 19.53 8.37
N SER A 199 -2.02 19.45 9.55
CA SER A 199 -3.31 20.11 9.78
C SER A 199 -3.19 21.64 9.72
N LEU A 200 -2.10 22.22 10.23
CA LEU A 200 -1.81 23.64 10.09
C LEU A 200 -1.55 24.03 8.62
N ALA A 201 -0.82 23.20 7.87
CA ALA A 201 -0.61 23.42 6.45
C ALA A 201 -1.93 23.44 5.64
N LEU A 202 -2.86 22.53 5.97
CA LEU A 202 -4.20 22.49 5.37
C LEU A 202 -5.12 23.64 5.81
N LEU A 203 -4.79 24.33 6.90
CA LEU A 203 -5.48 25.56 7.29
C LEU A 203 -5.09 26.73 6.36
N PHE A 204 -3.82 26.80 5.96
CA PHE A 204 -3.35 27.80 4.99
C PHE A 204 -3.80 27.51 3.56
N ASP A 205 -3.80 26.24 3.16
CA ASP A 205 -4.20 25.78 1.83
C ASP A 205 -4.90 24.42 1.92
N SER A 206 -6.23 24.42 1.92
CA SER A 206 -7.05 23.20 2.07
C SER A 206 -6.88 22.22 0.92
N GLU A 207 -6.49 22.69 -0.26
CA GLU A 207 -6.33 21.89 -1.47
C GLU A 207 -4.88 21.40 -1.66
N ASN A 208 -4.00 21.62 -0.66
CA ASN A 208 -2.62 21.19 -0.74
C ASN A 208 -2.50 19.65 -0.71
N GLU A 209 -2.34 19.04 -1.88
CA GLU A 209 -2.27 17.58 -2.04
C GLU A 209 -1.19 16.95 -1.16
N GLN A 210 -0.01 17.56 -1.07
CA GLN A 210 1.11 17.03 -0.27
C GLN A 210 0.76 17.02 1.22
N ALA A 211 0.08 18.07 1.72
CA ALA A 211 -0.35 18.12 3.11
C ALA A 211 -1.49 17.14 3.40
N GLN A 212 -2.41 16.91 2.46
CA GLN A 212 -3.47 15.89 2.59
C GLN A 212 -2.88 14.48 2.68
N ILE A 213 -1.94 14.15 1.79
CA ILE A 213 -1.21 12.87 1.80
C ILE A 213 -0.44 12.74 3.11
N GLY A 214 0.35 13.76 3.48
CA GLY A 214 1.14 13.77 4.70
C GLY A 214 0.30 13.56 5.96
N LEU A 215 -0.87 14.22 6.06
CA LEU A 215 -1.79 14.03 7.18
C LEU A 215 -2.37 12.61 7.22
N GLY A 216 -2.70 12.04 6.06
CA GLY A 216 -3.14 10.65 5.94
C GLY A 216 -2.09 9.67 6.49
N ARG A 217 -0.82 9.85 6.08
CA ARG A 217 0.31 9.05 6.55
C ARG A 217 0.56 9.22 8.04
N ALA A 218 0.54 10.47 8.53
CA ALA A 218 0.78 10.77 9.94
C ALA A 218 -0.26 10.10 10.87
N ARG A 219 -1.53 10.01 10.45
CA ARG A 219 -2.61 9.35 11.22
C ARG A 219 -2.40 7.86 11.44
N VAL A 220 -1.76 7.17 10.50
CA VAL A 220 -1.50 5.73 10.58
C VAL A 220 -0.08 5.41 11.04
N LEU A 221 0.75 6.43 11.28
CA LEU A 221 2.19 6.28 11.52
C LEU A 221 2.49 5.36 12.71
N ASP A 222 1.86 5.55 13.86
CA ASP A 222 2.10 4.70 15.05
C ASP A 222 1.77 3.22 14.77
N GLN A 223 0.67 2.97 14.06
CA GLN A 223 0.28 1.61 13.66
C GLN A 223 1.27 1.01 12.67
N VAL A 224 1.70 1.79 11.68
CA VAL A 224 2.69 1.38 10.68
C VAL A 224 4.03 1.06 11.36
N THR A 225 4.49 1.88 12.31
CA THR A 225 5.72 1.64 13.06
C THR A 225 5.64 0.35 13.88
N ALA A 226 4.51 0.09 14.56
CA ALA A 226 4.32 -1.16 15.30
C ALA A 226 4.34 -2.38 14.38
N LEU A 227 3.57 -2.35 13.29
CA LEU A 227 3.55 -3.42 12.30
C LEU A 227 4.93 -3.64 11.67
N PHE A 228 5.68 -2.57 11.40
CA PHE A 228 7.02 -2.70 10.82
C PHE A 228 7.95 -3.45 11.77
N ASN A 229 7.92 -3.14 13.07
CA ASN A 229 8.70 -3.87 14.07
C ASN A 229 8.28 -5.35 14.17
N ASP A 230 6.98 -5.63 14.15
CA ASP A 230 6.48 -7.01 14.15
C ASP A 230 6.94 -7.79 12.90
N ALA A 231 6.96 -7.13 11.73
CA ALA A 231 7.44 -7.72 10.49
C ALA A 231 8.94 -8.04 10.54
N GLU A 232 9.76 -7.14 11.11
CA GLU A 232 11.20 -7.38 11.26
C GLU A 232 11.47 -8.57 12.20
N VAL A 233 10.72 -8.72 13.30
CA VAL A 233 10.84 -9.89 14.19
C VAL A 233 10.52 -11.18 13.43
N LEU A 234 9.40 -11.22 12.69
CA LEU A 234 9.04 -12.39 11.88
C LEU A 234 10.09 -12.69 10.80
N TYR A 235 10.68 -11.65 10.21
CA TYR A 235 11.76 -11.79 9.24
C TYR A 235 13.00 -12.42 9.88
N GLU A 236 13.41 -11.95 11.06
CA GLU A 236 14.54 -12.50 11.82
C GLU A 236 14.30 -13.94 12.29
N ASP A 237 13.07 -14.28 12.64
CA ASP A 237 12.66 -15.64 13.03
C ASP A 237 12.52 -16.60 11.83
N GLY A 238 12.66 -16.10 10.60
CA GLY A 238 12.54 -16.89 9.37
C GLY A 238 11.10 -17.14 8.92
N GLU A 239 10.11 -16.51 9.55
CA GLU A 239 8.69 -16.57 9.19
C GLU A 239 8.38 -15.67 7.98
N MET A 240 9.06 -15.92 6.87
CA MET A 240 9.08 -15.04 5.69
C MET A 240 7.69 -14.72 5.12
N GLN A 241 6.78 -15.72 5.06
CA GLN A 241 5.42 -15.49 4.56
C GLN A 241 4.61 -14.58 5.49
N ALA A 242 4.78 -14.73 6.80
CA ALA A 242 4.10 -13.89 7.78
C ALA A 242 4.65 -12.46 7.73
N ALA A 243 5.98 -12.29 7.68
CA ALA A 243 6.63 -10.99 7.50
C ALA A 243 6.13 -10.28 6.23
N ARG A 244 6.08 -10.99 5.08
CA ARG A 244 5.55 -10.45 3.82
C ARG A 244 4.12 -9.95 3.96
N ASN A 245 3.25 -10.70 4.64
CA ASN A 245 1.85 -10.29 4.83
C ASN A 245 1.76 -9.00 5.65
N ILE A 246 2.60 -8.84 6.68
CA ILE A 246 2.63 -7.61 7.48
C ILE A 246 3.16 -6.44 6.65
N TYR A 247 4.23 -6.59 5.86
CA TYR A 247 4.67 -5.50 4.97
C TYR A 247 3.58 -5.10 3.95
N GLN A 248 2.81 -6.06 3.43
CA GLN A 248 1.66 -5.75 2.57
C GLN A 248 0.55 -5.02 3.31
N GLN A 249 0.30 -5.36 4.58
CA GLN A 249 -0.63 -4.63 5.43
C GLN A 249 -0.18 -3.19 5.64
N ILE A 250 1.10 -2.95 5.90
CA ILE A 250 1.67 -1.60 6.00
C ILE A 250 1.41 -0.82 4.71
N LEU A 251 1.69 -1.41 3.54
CA LEU A 251 1.47 -0.76 2.23
C LEU A 251 -0.01 -0.51 1.92
N SER A 252 -0.93 -1.21 2.57
CA SER A 252 -2.37 -0.91 2.49
C SER A 252 -2.81 0.27 3.35
N LEU A 253 -2.05 0.57 4.42
CA LEU A 253 -2.26 1.73 5.29
C LEU A 253 -1.55 2.98 4.75
N ASP A 254 -0.29 2.82 4.33
CA ASP A 254 0.55 3.85 3.73
C ASP A 254 1.25 3.30 2.48
N SER A 255 0.66 3.54 1.31
CA SER A 255 1.21 3.13 0.02
C SER A 255 2.53 3.84 -0.33
N TYR A 256 2.87 4.93 0.37
CA TYR A 256 4.09 5.71 0.17
C TYR A 256 5.22 5.30 1.14
N HIS A 257 5.02 4.24 1.94
CA HIS A 257 6.03 3.77 2.89
C HIS A 257 7.17 3.01 2.18
N GLU A 258 8.18 3.74 1.71
CA GLU A 258 9.31 3.23 0.90
C GLU A 258 9.98 2.01 1.53
N LYS A 259 10.38 2.09 2.81
CA LYS A 259 11.04 0.97 3.51
C LYS A 259 10.21 -0.31 3.54
N ALA A 260 8.88 -0.19 3.63
CA ALA A 260 8.01 -1.38 3.65
C ALA A 260 7.88 -1.99 2.25
N ASN A 261 7.93 -1.16 1.20
CA ASN A 261 7.96 -1.62 -0.17
C ASN A 261 9.25 -2.39 -0.47
N GLU A 262 10.40 -1.83 -0.09
CA GLU A 262 11.70 -2.47 -0.21
C GLU A 262 11.72 -3.82 0.50
N ARG A 263 11.34 -3.85 1.78
CA ARG A 263 11.25 -5.09 2.55
C ARG A 263 10.30 -6.12 1.95
N ALA A 264 9.11 -5.70 1.50
CA ALA A 264 8.16 -6.61 0.86
C ALA A 264 8.76 -7.30 -0.38
N ASN A 265 9.52 -6.55 -1.19
CA ASN A 265 10.18 -7.07 -2.38
C ASN A 265 11.36 -8.00 -2.03
N GLU A 266 12.18 -7.62 -1.05
CA GLU A 266 13.29 -8.44 -0.54
C GLU A 266 12.77 -9.80 -0.03
N VAL A 267 11.75 -9.77 0.82
CA VAL A 267 11.16 -10.99 1.39
C VAL A 267 10.50 -11.84 0.30
N ALA A 268 9.81 -11.23 -0.67
CA ALA A 268 9.23 -11.97 -1.79
C ALA A 268 10.30 -12.68 -2.65
N ALA A 269 11.44 -12.02 -2.89
CA ALA A 269 12.56 -12.62 -3.61
C ALA A 269 13.15 -13.80 -2.81
N GLN A 270 13.33 -13.64 -1.50
CA GLN A 270 13.86 -14.69 -0.64
C GLN A 270 12.91 -15.89 -0.50
N ILE A 271 11.60 -15.67 -0.43
CA ILE A 271 10.59 -16.74 -0.49
C ILE A 271 10.76 -17.55 -1.77
N THR A 272 10.83 -16.88 -2.92
CA THR A 272 10.97 -17.54 -4.24
C THR A 272 12.27 -18.34 -4.33
N GLU A 273 13.37 -17.80 -3.79
CA GLU A 273 14.67 -18.47 -3.71
C GLU A 273 14.62 -19.73 -2.81
N ASN A 274 13.95 -19.64 -1.66
CA ASN A 274 13.77 -20.77 -0.75
C ASN A 274 12.89 -21.87 -1.37
N GLU A 275 11.81 -21.49 -2.07
CA GLU A 275 10.95 -22.42 -2.81
C GLU A 275 11.74 -23.13 -3.92
N PHE A 276 12.58 -22.39 -4.66
CA PHE A 276 13.49 -22.97 -5.64
C PHE A 276 14.43 -23.99 -5.02
N ALA A 277 15.09 -23.64 -3.91
CA ALA A 277 16.01 -24.53 -3.22
C ALA A 277 15.30 -25.82 -2.73
N ALA A 278 14.08 -25.69 -2.20
CA ALA A 278 13.29 -26.83 -1.74
C ALA A 278 12.91 -27.77 -2.90
N ILE A 279 12.44 -27.21 -4.03
CA ILE A 279 12.07 -28.00 -5.22
C ILE A 279 13.32 -28.67 -5.81
N MET A 280 14.44 -27.96 -5.91
CA MET A 280 15.71 -28.55 -6.38
C MET A 280 16.14 -29.71 -5.48
N SER A 281 16.11 -29.54 -4.16
CA SER A 281 16.45 -30.60 -3.21
C SER A 281 15.53 -31.82 -3.36
N GLN A 282 14.24 -31.62 -3.59
CA GLN A 282 13.30 -32.70 -3.87
C GLN A 282 13.63 -33.42 -5.19
N GLY A 283 14.03 -32.69 -6.24
CA GLY A 283 14.50 -33.28 -7.50
C GLY A 283 15.70 -34.19 -7.31
N TYR A 284 16.70 -33.77 -6.53
CA TYR A 284 17.84 -34.60 -6.19
C TYR A 284 17.47 -35.82 -5.34
N ALA A 285 16.54 -35.70 -4.39
CA ALA A 285 16.02 -36.85 -3.64
C ALA A 285 15.33 -37.89 -4.54
N PHE A 286 14.69 -37.46 -5.64
CA PHE A 286 14.16 -38.39 -6.65
C PHE A 286 15.28 -39.13 -7.40
N LEU A 287 16.42 -38.49 -7.69
CA LEU A 287 17.58 -39.17 -8.26
C LEU A 287 18.16 -40.21 -7.31
N GLU A 288 18.35 -39.85 -6.03
CA GLU A 288 18.85 -40.77 -5.01
C GLU A 288 17.96 -42.00 -4.80
N SER A 289 16.66 -41.86 -5.03
CA SER A 289 15.68 -42.95 -4.94
C SER A 289 15.48 -43.71 -6.25
N GLY A 290 16.24 -43.41 -7.31
CA GLY A 290 16.17 -44.10 -8.60
C GLY A 290 14.95 -43.74 -9.44
N ASN A 291 14.41 -42.53 -9.30
CA ASN A 291 13.23 -42.03 -10.03
C ASN A 291 13.58 -40.81 -10.91
N PRO A 292 14.38 -40.98 -11.97
CA PRO A 292 14.88 -39.86 -12.77
C PRO A 292 13.78 -39.09 -13.52
N GLU A 293 12.70 -39.74 -13.96
CA GLU A 293 11.59 -39.05 -14.64
C GLU A 293 10.87 -38.07 -13.68
N ARG A 294 10.74 -38.46 -12.41
CA ARG A 294 10.20 -37.57 -11.37
C ARG A 294 11.16 -36.43 -11.04
N ALA A 295 12.46 -36.70 -11.03
CA ALA A 295 13.48 -35.66 -10.85
C ALA A 295 13.41 -34.62 -11.97
N ILE A 296 13.37 -35.04 -13.24
CA ILE A 296 13.23 -34.15 -14.40
C ILE A 296 11.97 -33.28 -14.27
N THR A 297 10.82 -33.90 -13.96
CA THR A 297 9.57 -33.15 -13.77
C THR A 297 9.68 -32.11 -12.65
N THR A 298 10.38 -32.44 -11.56
CA THR A 298 10.58 -31.55 -10.41
C THR A 298 11.53 -30.40 -10.77
N PHE A 299 12.63 -30.66 -11.49
CA PHE A 299 13.51 -29.61 -11.97
C PHE A 299 12.82 -28.70 -13.01
N GLN A 300 11.90 -29.22 -13.83
CA GLN A 300 11.07 -28.39 -14.71
C GLN A 300 10.17 -27.44 -13.91
N GLN A 301 9.60 -27.90 -12.78
CA GLN A 301 8.87 -27.02 -11.86
C GLN A 301 9.78 -25.91 -11.32
N ALA A 302 11.01 -26.24 -10.90
CA ALA A 302 11.98 -25.24 -10.44
C ALA A 302 12.31 -24.21 -11.54
N ALA A 303 12.52 -24.65 -12.78
CA ALA A 303 12.80 -23.79 -13.93
C ALA A 303 11.67 -22.79 -14.24
N ASN A 304 10.44 -23.14 -13.86
CA ASN A 304 9.24 -22.32 -14.06
C ASN A 304 9.03 -21.26 -12.95
N LEU A 305 9.76 -21.30 -11.84
CA LEU A 305 9.68 -20.29 -10.77
C LEU A 305 10.24 -18.92 -11.19
N GLY A 306 10.96 -18.83 -12.31
CA GLY A 306 11.53 -17.57 -12.80
C GLY A 306 12.85 -17.17 -12.15
N VAL A 307 13.28 -17.87 -11.09
CA VAL A 307 14.59 -17.71 -10.43
C VAL A 307 15.52 -18.87 -10.80
N ARG A 308 16.83 -18.61 -10.94
CA ARG A 308 17.89 -19.62 -11.20
C ARG A 308 17.57 -20.69 -12.25
N ARG A 309 16.83 -20.30 -13.30
CA ARG A 309 16.39 -21.21 -14.37
C ARG A 309 17.54 -22.04 -14.97
N GLU A 310 18.69 -21.42 -15.19
CA GLU A 310 19.86 -22.09 -15.77
C GLU A 310 20.36 -23.27 -14.93
N GLN A 311 20.31 -23.14 -13.60
CA GLN A 311 20.69 -24.23 -12.70
C GLN A 311 19.72 -25.41 -12.79
N ALA A 312 18.42 -25.15 -12.85
CA ALA A 312 17.41 -26.20 -13.02
C ALA A 312 17.52 -26.89 -14.40
N LEU A 313 17.75 -26.11 -15.47
CA LEU A 313 17.97 -26.66 -16.81
C LEU A 313 19.24 -27.53 -16.87
N ALA A 314 20.32 -27.11 -16.23
CA ALA A 314 21.54 -27.92 -16.14
C ALA A 314 21.29 -29.25 -15.43
N ALA A 315 20.50 -29.25 -14.33
CA ALA A 315 20.14 -30.48 -13.62
C ALA A 315 19.28 -31.43 -14.48
N ILE A 316 18.37 -30.89 -15.31
CA ILE A 316 17.59 -31.68 -16.28
C ILE A 316 18.52 -32.36 -17.29
N ILE A 317 19.38 -31.59 -17.95
CA ILE A 317 20.30 -32.10 -18.99
C ILE A 317 21.22 -33.17 -18.41
N GLN A 318 21.76 -32.94 -17.21
CA GLN A 318 22.59 -33.91 -16.53
C GLN A 318 21.82 -35.22 -16.26
N THR A 319 20.60 -35.12 -15.74
CA THR A 319 19.76 -36.28 -15.46
C THR A 319 19.44 -37.07 -16.72
N GLU A 320 19.03 -36.39 -17.81
CA GLU A 320 18.73 -37.03 -19.10
C GLU A 320 19.95 -37.78 -19.65
N THR A 321 21.13 -37.18 -19.53
CA THR A 321 22.40 -37.80 -19.95
C THR A 321 22.72 -39.04 -19.13
N GLU A 322 22.52 -38.99 -17.80
CA GLU A 322 22.74 -40.13 -16.91
C GLU A 322 21.76 -41.28 -17.23
N VAL A 323 20.49 -40.97 -17.48
CA VAL A 323 19.47 -41.97 -17.91
C VAL A 323 19.85 -42.61 -19.23
N ALA A 324 20.23 -41.82 -20.24
CA ALA A 324 20.66 -42.33 -21.53
C ALA A 324 21.86 -43.28 -21.38
N ASN A 325 22.86 -42.88 -20.58
CA ASN A 325 24.04 -43.71 -20.34
C ASN A 325 23.72 -45.02 -19.61
N ALA A 326 22.82 -45.00 -18.63
CA ALA A 326 22.37 -46.20 -17.93
C ALA A 326 21.67 -47.18 -18.90
N GLN A 327 20.74 -46.67 -19.72
CA GLN A 327 20.06 -47.47 -20.75
C GLN A 327 21.04 -48.08 -21.75
N ILE A 328 22.02 -47.30 -22.23
CA ILE A 328 23.07 -47.79 -23.13
C ILE A 328 23.86 -48.91 -22.47
N ASN A 329 24.21 -48.79 -21.18
CA ASN A 329 24.94 -49.84 -20.46
C ASN A 329 24.12 -51.12 -20.28
N ASP A 330 22.81 -51.00 -20.02
CA ASP A 330 21.92 -52.16 -19.95
C ASP A 330 21.83 -52.88 -21.31
N ILE A 331 21.68 -52.13 -22.40
CA ILE A 331 21.64 -52.69 -23.76
C ILE A 331 22.99 -53.33 -24.12
N ARG A 332 24.13 -52.77 -23.70
CA ARG A 332 25.45 -53.38 -23.90
C ARG A 332 25.55 -54.77 -23.30
N LEU A 333 24.96 -55.00 -22.12
CA LEU A 333 24.93 -56.34 -21.52
C LEU A 333 24.11 -57.32 -22.38
N LEU A 334 23.01 -56.86 -22.97
CA LEU A 334 22.19 -57.66 -23.90
C LEU A 334 22.94 -57.99 -25.20
N ILE A 335 23.64 -57.00 -25.76
CA ILE A 335 24.51 -57.17 -26.93
C ILE A 335 25.56 -58.25 -26.65
N SER A 336 26.34 -58.10 -25.56
CA SER A 336 27.38 -59.08 -25.21
C SER A 336 26.82 -60.48 -24.99
N ALA A 337 25.65 -60.60 -24.36
CA ALA A 337 24.97 -61.89 -24.18
C ALA A 337 24.54 -62.50 -25.53
N ALA A 338 23.99 -61.70 -26.45
CA ALA A 338 23.59 -62.15 -27.78
C ALA A 338 24.79 -62.58 -28.63
N GLU A 339 25.87 -61.79 -28.65
CA GLU A 339 27.11 -62.10 -29.34
C GLU A 339 27.75 -63.39 -28.81
N SER A 340 27.79 -63.58 -27.48
CA SER A 340 28.33 -64.81 -26.86
C SER A 340 27.52 -66.08 -27.16
N GLN A 341 26.25 -65.91 -27.54
CA GLN A 341 25.34 -67.00 -27.91
C GLN A 341 25.20 -67.15 -29.43
N GLU A 342 26.00 -66.42 -30.21
CA GLU A 342 25.95 -66.35 -31.67
C GLU A 342 24.56 -65.94 -32.21
N LYS A 343 23.78 -65.21 -31.41
CA LYS A 343 22.46 -64.67 -31.79
C LYS A 343 22.63 -63.33 -32.52
N TRP A 344 23.25 -63.37 -33.69
CA TRP A 344 23.72 -62.18 -34.39
C TRP A 344 22.61 -61.21 -34.79
N GLN A 345 21.44 -61.71 -35.25
CA GLN A 345 20.32 -60.83 -35.58
C GLN A 345 19.81 -60.08 -34.34
N THR A 346 19.77 -60.74 -33.17
CA THR A 346 19.42 -60.07 -31.91
C THR A 346 20.45 -59.00 -31.54
N ALA A 347 21.75 -59.26 -31.73
CA ALA A 347 22.77 -58.25 -31.48
C ALA A 347 22.58 -57.01 -32.38
N VAL A 348 22.25 -57.18 -33.68
CA VAL A 348 21.90 -56.07 -34.58
C VAL A 348 20.74 -55.24 -34.03
N ASP A 349 19.66 -55.91 -33.63
CA ASP A 349 18.46 -55.23 -33.10
C ASP A 349 18.76 -54.44 -31.81
N GLU A 350 19.64 -54.97 -30.93
CA GLU A 350 20.07 -54.26 -29.72
C GLU A 350 21.03 -53.09 -30.04
N TYR A 351 21.93 -53.22 -31.01
CA TYR A 351 22.74 -52.07 -31.48
C TYR A 351 21.87 -50.96 -32.08
N ASP A 352 20.83 -51.33 -32.84
CA ASP A 352 19.85 -50.37 -33.38
C ASP A 352 19.16 -49.58 -32.26
N LYS A 353 18.86 -50.20 -31.11
CA LYS A 353 18.33 -49.49 -29.93
C LYS A 353 19.33 -48.51 -29.33
N VAL A 354 20.62 -48.85 -29.26
CA VAL A 354 21.65 -47.89 -28.80
C VAL A 354 21.72 -46.68 -29.74
N LEU A 355 21.72 -46.91 -31.05
CA LEU A 355 21.79 -45.84 -32.05
C LEU A 355 20.53 -44.96 -32.07
N ALA A 356 19.40 -45.48 -31.60
CA ALA A 356 18.19 -44.69 -31.38
C ALA A 356 18.30 -43.74 -30.17
N ILE A 357 19.17 -44.03 -29.19
CA ILE A 357 19.47 -43.15 -28.06
C ILE A 357 20.51 -42.10 -28.48
N ASP A 358 21.62 -42.54 -29.08
CA ASP A 358 22.64 -41.65 -29.66
C ASP A 358 23.24 -42.28 -30.92
N SER A 359 22.97 -41.64 -32.05
CA SER A 359 23.37 -42.11 -33.38
C SER A 359 24.87 -41.95 -33.68
N ASN A 360 25.63 -41.26 -32.82
CA ASN A 360 27.05 -40.96 -33.04
C ASN A 360 27.98 -41.91 -32.27
N LEU A 361 27.44 -42.90 -31.56
CA LEU A 361 28.24 -43.81 -30.75
C LEU A 361 28.99 -44.81 -31.64
N LEU A 362 30.29 -44.56 -31.84
CA LEU A 362 31.14 -45.36 -32.72
C LEU A 362 31.11 -46.85 -32.40
N PHE A 363 31.09 -47.24 -31.13
CA PHE A 363 31.00 -48.66 -30.74
C PHE A 363 29.73 -49.33 -31.27
N ALA A 364 28.62 -48.59 -31.33
CA ALA A 364 27.35 -49.12 -31.79
C ALA A 364 27.29 -49.13 -33.32
N ILE A 365 27.87 -48.11 -33.98
CA ILE A 365 28.00 -48.06 -35.44
C ILE A 365 28.82 -49.26 -35.94
N ASP A 366 30.03 -49.42 -35.41
CA ASP A 366 30.96 -50.47 -35.85
C ASP A 366 30.48 -51.86 -35.42
N GLY A 367 29.99 -51.98 -34.18
CA GLY A 367 29.47 -53.23 -33.64
C GLY A 367 28.24 -53.73 -34.39
N ARG A 368 27.33 -52.83 -34.78
CA ARG A 368 26.18 -53.16 -35.63
C ARG A 368 26.60 -53.69 -36.99
N ASP A 369 27.52 -53.01 -37.67
CA ASP A 369 28.02 -53.43 -38.98
C ASP A 369 28.66 -54.83 -38.91
N TYR A 370 29.44 -55.08 -37.85
CA TYR A 370 30.00 -56.40 -37.58
C TYR A 370 28.91 -57.47 -37.35
N ALA A 371 27.97 -57.21 -36.44
CA ALA A 371 26.89 -58.13 -36.11
C ALA A 371 25.97 -58.41 -37.32
N ASP A 372 25.71 -57.42 -38.17
CA ASP A 372 24.88 -57.58 -39.37
C ASP A 372 25.54 -58.51 -40.39
N LYS A 373 26.86 -58.37 -40.63
CA LYS A 373 27.61 -59.30 -41.48
C LYS A 373 27.54 -60.74 -40.95
N ARG A 374 27.66 -60.92 -39.64
CA ARG A 374 27.52 -62.24 -38.99
C ARG A 374 26.08 -62.79 -39.10
N ALA A 375 25.06 -61.95 -38.93
CA ALA A 375 23.67 -62.35 -39.07
C ALA A 375 23.31 -62.73 -40.52
N GLN A 376 23.87 -62.03 -41.51
CA GLN A 376 23.74 -62.39 -42.92
C GLN A 376 24.40 -63.75 -43.21
N LEU A 377 25.59 -63.99 -42.68
CA LEU A 377 26.28 -65.28 -42.81
C LEU A 377 25.47 -66.41 -42.16
N ASP A 378 24.97 -66.23 -40.94
CA ASP A 378 24.15 -67.21 -40.22
C ASP A 378 22.89 -67.57 -41.01
N ARG A 379 22.13 -66.58 -41.48
CA ARG A 379 20.93 -66.80 -42.33
C ARG A 379 21.25 -67.62 -43.57
N LEU A 380 22.37 -67.32 -44.23
CA LEU A 380 22.78 -68.05 -45.43
C LEU A 380 23.19 -69.49 -45.13
N LEU A 381 23.88 -69.74 -44.00
CA LEU A 381 24.23 -71.10 -43.56
C LEU A 381 22.98 -71.91 -43.18
N VAL A 382 22.03 -71.30 -42.48
CA VAL A 382 20.75 -71.93 -42.11
C VAL A 382 19.93 -72.26 -43.37
N ASP A 383 19.78 -71.31 -44.29
CA ASP A 383 19.05 -71.50 -45.55
C ASP A 383 19.67 -72.59 -46.44
N ALA A 384 21.01 -72.59 -46.51
CA ALA A 384 21.80 -73.59 -47.20
C ALA A 384 21.62 -75.00 -46.62
N ASN A 385 21.67 -75.14 -45.29
CA ASN A 385 21.50 -76.41 -44.61
C ASN A 385 20.06 -76.94 -44.72
N GLY A 386 19.08 -76.04 -44.76
CA GLY A 386 17.67 -76.36 -44.98
C GLY A 386 17.32 -76.72 -46.43
N ASN A 387 18.12 -76.28 -47.41
CA ASN A 387 17.88 -76.50 -48.84
C ASN A 387 19.18 -76.87 -49.59
N PRO A 388 19.78 -78.05 -49.35
CA PRO A 388 21.11 -78.39 -49.88
C PRO A 388 21.17 -78.41 -51.42
N GLU A 389 20.06 -78.68 -52.09
CA GLU A 389 19.97 -78.68 -53.56
C GLU A 389 20.20 -77.28 -54.18
N ARG A 390 19.96 -76.19 -53.43
CA ARG A 390 20.12 -74.80 -53.94
C ARG A 390 21.57 -74.48 -54.31
N PHE A 391 22.55 -75.21 -53.77
CA PHE A 391 23.97 -75.02 -54.13
C PHE A 391 24.31 -75.42 -55.57
N ALA A 392 23.43 -76.14 -56.27
CA ALA A 392 23.60 -76.46 -57.68
C ALA A 392 23.27 -75.28 -58.63
N GLU A 393 22.64 -74.22 -58.12
CA GLU A 393 22.32 -73.01 -58.89
C GLU A 393 23.49 -72.02 -58.83
N ASP A 394 23.99 -71.60 -59.99
CA ASP A 394 25.16 -70.69 -60.11
C ASP A 394 24.99 -69.38 -59.32
N GLU A 395 23.77 -68.82 -59.27
CA GLU A 395 23.48 -67.59 -58.50
C GLU A 395 23.63 -67.80 -56.99
N VAL A 396 23.15 -68.93 -56.47
CA VAL A 396 23.27 -69.26 -55.04
C VAL A 396 24.72 -69.58 -54.68
N PHE A 397 25.46 -70.22 -55.58
CA PHE A 397 26.90 -70.45 -55.41
C PHE A 397 27.69 -69.14 -55.35
N GLN A 398 27.43 -68.19 -56.25
CA GLN A 398 28.07 -66.87 -56.23
C GLN A 398 27.71 -66.05 -54.99
N GLN A 399 26.44 -66.10 -54.56
CA GLN A 399 25.99 -65.45 -53.34
C GLN A 399 26.68 -66.05 -52.10
N THR A 400 26.78 -67.38 -52.02
CA THR A 400 27.50 -68.09 -50.97
C THR A 400 28.99 -67.75 -50.98
N LEU A 401 29.61 -67.63 -52.16
CA LEU A 401 31.03 -67.27 -52.29
C LEU A 401 31.30 -65.85 -51.75
N ASN A 402 30.45 -64.89 -52.13
CA ASN A 402 30.56 -63.51 -51.68
C ASN A 402 30.45 -63.43 -50.15
N VAL A 403 29.52 -64.19 -49.58
CA VAL A 403 29.32 -64.26 -48.14
C VAL A 403 30.43 -65.01 -47.42
N TYR A 404 30.97 -66.09 -48.00
CA TYR A 404 32.15 -66.78 -47.47
C TYR A 404 33.36 -65.84 -47.42
N TYR A 405 33.60 -65.05 -48.46
CA TYR A 405 34.68 -64.06 -48.47
C TYR A 405 34.41 -62.88 -47.53
N THR A 406 33.14 -62.50 -47.35
CA THR A 406 32.71 -61.51 -46.35
C THR A 406 32.95 -62.03 -44.93
N GLY A 407 32.58 -63.28 -44.64
CA GLY A 407 32.83 -63.95 -43.36
C GLY A 407 34.31 -64.24 -43.11
N ARG A 408 35.13 -64.46 -44.14
CA ARG A 408 36.59 -64.60 -44.03
C ARG A 408 37.28 -63.28 -43.68
N ALA A 409 36.67 -62.14 -44.01
CA ALA A 409 37.16 -60.81 -43.66
C ALA A 409 36.81 -60.40 -42.22
N VAL A 410 36.00 -61.21 -41.51
CA VAL A 410 35.66 -61.02 -40.09
C VAL A 410 36.77 -61.62 -39.23
N GLU A 411 37.46 -60.79 -38.43
CA GLU A 411 38.50 -61.26 -37.49
C GLU A 411 37.88 -62.08 -36.34
N GLY A 412 38.54 -63.21 -36.01
CA GLY A 412 38.09 -64.13 -34.96
C GLY A 412 36.86 -64.96 -35.37
N PRO A 413 37.00 -66.00 -36.20
CA PRO A 413 35.87 -66.75 -36.74
C PRO A 413 35.02 -67.52 -35.70
N GLY A 414 35.48 -67.63 -34.45
CA GLY A 414 34.96 -68.59 -33.48
C GLY A 414 35.79 -69.86 -33.49
#